data_AF-A0AAD3QYM7-F1
#
_entry.id   AF-A0AAD3QYM7-F1
#
_cell.length_a   1.000
_cell.length_b   1.000
_cell.length_c   1.000
_cell.angle_alpha   90.00
_cell.angle_beta   90.00
_cell.angle_gamma   90.00
#
_symmetry.space_group_name_H-M   'P 1'
#
loop_
_entity.id
_entity.type
_entity.pdbx_description
1 polymer ?
#
loop_
_entity_poly.entity_id
_entity_poly.type
_entity_poly.pdbx_seq_one_letter_code
_entity_poly.pdbx_strand_id
1 'polypeptide(L)'
;MVTLRLVVSCLKYLVRPAWLEKEIQQTTAKLGFKHPIIVHTQLSHFRVHVRRTDKVGTEAAFHPIEEYMLHVEEQFQHLARRVHVDKKRVYLATDDPSLLQEAKTKYPDYEFISDNSISWSAGLHNRYTENSLRGVILDIHFLSQTDFLVCTFSSQVCRVAYEIMQTLHPDASSFFYSLDDIYYFGGQNAHNQIAIYPHQPRNSEDIPLEPGDVIGVAGNHWDGYSKGINRKLGRTGLYPSYKVKEKIETVKYPTYPEADKLLNSQKK
;
A
#
# COMPACT_ATOMS: atom_id res chain seq x y z
N MET A 1 4.31 -9.52 7.96
CA MET A 1 5.54 -9.01 7.30
C MET A 1 6.36 -10.07 6.57
N VAL A 2 6.53 -11.30 7.06
CA VAL A 2 7.33 -12.34 6.35
C VAL A 2 6.71 -12.75 5.00
N THR A 3 5.39 -12.97 4.94
CA THR A 3 4.67 -13.28 3.69
C THR A 3 4.86 -12.19 2.62
N LEU A 4 4.83 -10.92 3.04
CA LEU A 4 5.02 -9.77 2.16
C LEU A 4 6.40 -9.81 1.49
N ARG A 5 7.50 -10.02 2.24
CA ARG A 5 8.86 -10.04 1.64
C ARG A 5 9.07 -11.17 0.62
N LEU A 6 8.38 -12.31 0.79
CA LEU A 6 8.38 -13.42 -0.16
C LEU A 6 7.64 -13.07 -1.46
N VAL A 7 6.43 -12.54 -1.36
CA VAL A 7 5.63 -12.04 -2.51
C VAL A 7 6.43 -11.00 -3.29
N VAL A 8 7.04 -10.07 -2.56
CA VAL A 8 7.86 -8.99 -3.09
C VAL A 8 9.05 -9.48 -3.91
N SER A 9 9.72 -10.55 -3.47
CA SER A 9 10.88 -11.11 -4.18
C SER A 9 10.49 -11.67 -5.55
N CYS A 10 9.34 -12.33 -5.64
CA CYS A 10 8.79 -12.82 -6.91
C CYS A 10 8.37 -11.67 -7.83
N LEU A 11 7.65 -10.68 -7.29
CA LEU A 11 7.21 -9.50 -8.06
C LEU A 11 8.40 -8.74 -8.65
N LYS A 12 9.44 -8.48 -7.84
CA LYS A 12 10.67 -7.80 -8.30
C LYS A 12 11.30 -8.49 -9.51
N TYR A 13 11.27 -9.82 -9.54
CA TYR A 13 11.81 -10.59 -10.66
C TYR A 13 10.93 -10.51 -11.92
N LEU A 14 9.60 -10.54 -11.75
CA LEU A 14 8.62 -10.48 -12.82
C LEU A 14 8.56 -9.11 -13.51
N VAL A 15 8.69 -8.02 -12.76
CA VAL A 15 8.51 -6.66 -13.26
C VAL A 15 9.77 -6.03 -13.83
N ARG A 16 10.82 -6.81 -14.14
CA ARG A 16 12.07 -6.28 -14.71
C ARG A 16 11.78 -5.61 -16.07
N PRO A 17 11.94 -4.28 -16.20
CA PRO A 17 11.53 -3.58 -17.39
C PRO A 17 12.59 -3.74 -18.48
N ALA A 18 12.29 -4.46 -19.57
CA ALA A 18 13.21 -4.57 -20.70
C ALA A 18 13.08 -3.38 -21.67
N TRP A 19 11.86 -3.05 -22.09
CA TRP A 19 11.59 -1.95 -23.04
C TRP A 19 10.89 -0.75 -22.40
N LEU A 20 10.28 -0.94 -21.22
CA LEU A 20 9.50 0.08 -20.51
C LEU A 20 10.37 1.07 -19.72
N GLU A 21 11.65 0.75 -19.49
CA GLU A 21 12.55 1.60 -18.70
C GLU A 21 12.71 3.00 -19.30
N LYS A 22 12.81 3.08 -20.64
CA LYS A 22 12.89 4.35 -21.36
C LYS A 22 11.61 5.19 -21.20
N GLU A 23 10.45 4.55 -21.22
CA GLU A 23 9.15 5.22 -21.06
C GLU A 23 8.96 5.74 -19.64
N ILE A 24 9.41 4.97 -18.63
CA ILE A 24 9.46 5.41 -17.23
C ILE A 24 10.35 6.66 -17.09
N GLN A 25 11.55 6.64 -17.65
CA GLN A 25 12.48 7.78 -17.58
C GLN A 25 11.90 9.03 -18.27
N GLN A 26 11.30 8.87 -19.45
CA GLN A 26 10.66 9.97 -20.17
C GLN A 26 9.48 10.55 -19.40
N THR A 27 8.65 9.70 -18.81
CA THR A 27 7.48 10.13 -18.03
C THR A 27 7.90 10.81 -16.73
N THR A 28 8.95 10.31 -16.07
CA THR A 28 9.56 10.91 -14.88
C THR A 28 10.01 12.35 -15.18
N ALA A 29 10.69 12.56 -16.31
CA ALA A 29 11.11 13.89 -16.74
C ALA A 29 9.91 14.79 -17.09
N LYS A 30 8.92 14.27 -17.82
CA LYS A 30 7.71 15.01 -18.24
C LYS A 30 6.87 15.48 -17.04
N LEU A 31 6.70 14.62 -16.04
CA LEU A 31 5.93 14.93 -14.83
C LEU A 31 6.70 15.81 -13.84
N GLY A 32 7.94 16.20 -14.16
CA GLY A 32 8.79 16.95 -13.25
C GLY A 32 9.13 16.16 -11.99
N PHE A 33 9.12 14.83 -12.08
CA PHE A 33 9.33 13.95 -10.95
C PHE A 33 10.82 13.99 -10.57
N LYS A 34 11.15 14.76 -9.52
CA LYS A 34 12.56 14.98 -9.14
C LYS A 34 13.10 13.81 -8.32
N HIS A 35 14.08 13.11 -8.88
CA HIS A 35 15.01 12.21 -8.17
C HIS A 35 16.30 12.99 -7.79
N PRO A 36 17.11 12.59 -6.76
CA PRO A 36 17.43 11.21 -6.41
C PRO A 36 17.14 10.80 -4.96
N ILE A 37 16.59 9.58 -4.78
CA ILE A 37 16.70 8.81 -3.53
C ILE A 37 18.04 8.05 -3.57
N ILE A 38 19.14 8.81 -3.54
CA ILE A 38 20.37 8.37 -2.88
C ILE A 38 20.38 9.19 -1.60
N VAL A 39 20.46 8.48 -0.48
CA VAL A 39 20.57 8.97 0.90
C VAL A 39 21.29 10.34 0.97
N HIS A 40 20.52 11.45 0.89
CA HIS A 40 20.84 12.83 1.33
C HIS A 40 20.18 14.01 0.59
N THR A 41 19.31 13.82 -0.41
CA THR A 41 18.61 14.97 -1.05
C THR A 41 17.12 15.05 -0.70
N GLN A 42 16.77 16.14 -0.02
CA GLN A 42 15.49 16.51 0.59
C GLN A 42 14.40 16.81 -0.47
N LEU A 43 13.70 15.79 -0.96
CA LEU A 43 12.51 15.97 -1.79
C LEU A 43 11.45 14.95 -1.37
N SER A 44 10.56 15.39 -0.49
CA SER A 44 9.50 14.58 0.09
C SER A 44 8.31 14.50 -0.85
N HIS A 45 7.95 13.29 -1.29
CA HIS A 45 6.81 13.06 -2.17
C HIS A 45 5.84 12.08 -1.50
N PHE A 46 4.63 12.56 -1.22
CA PHE A 46 3.51 11.74 -0.74
C PHE A 46 2.66 11.31 -1.92
N ARG A 47 2.05 10.12 -1.86
CA ARG A 47 1.23 9.64 -2.98
C ARG A 47 -0.08 9.05 -2.51
N VAL A 48 -1.11 9.38 -3.26
CA VAL A 48 -2.48 8.99 -3.01
C VAL A 48 -2.98 8.19 -4.20
N HIS A 49 -3.50 7.00 -3.93
CA HIS A 49 -4.25 6.24 -4.91
C HIS A 49 -5.74 6.27 -4.55
N VAL A 50 -6.55 6.89 -5.41
CA VAL A 50 -8.01 6.94 -5.24
C VAL A 50 -8.65 6.14 -6.36
N ARG A 51 -9.31 5.03 -6.00
CA ARG A 51 -10.02 4.17 -6.93
C ARG A 51 -11.53 4.33 -6.76
N ARG A 52 -12.24 4.80 -7.79
CA ARG A 52 -13.67 5.17 -7.72
C ARG A 52 -14.59 4.34 -8.62
N THR A 53 -14.21 3.95 -9.84
CA THR A 53 -15.21 3.61 -10.89
C THR A 53 -16.05 2.35 -10.59
N ASP A 54 -15.57 1.17 -10.96
CA ASP A 54 -16.32 -0.09 -10.97
C ASP A 54 -16.37 -0.82 -9.62
N LYS A 55 -15.60 -0.32 -8.65
CA LYS A 55 -15.46 -0.93 -7.33
C LYS A 55 -16.43 -0.38 -6.29
N VAL A 56 -16.96 0.83 -6.50
CA VAL A 56 -17.91 1.45 -5.57
C VAL A 56 -19.23 0.70 -5.62
N GLY A 57 -19.61 0.09 -4.49
CA GLY A 57 -20.86 -0.66 -4.33
C GLY A 57 -20.79 -2.16 -4.61
N THR A 58 -19.65 -2.68 -5.07
CA THR A 58 -19.41 -4.12 -5.28
C THR A 58 -18.30 -4.65 -4.39
N GLU A 59 -17.14 -3.99 -4.41
CA GLU A 59 -15.91 -4.48 -3.77
C GLU A 59 -15.31 -3.49 -2.77
N ALA A 60 -15.67 -2.20 -2.85
CA ALA A 60 -15.20 -1.15 -1.94
C ALA A 60 -16.26 -0.06 -1.74
N ALA A 61 -16.10 0.73 -0.69
CA ALA A 61 -16.90 1.93 -0.45
C ALA A 61 -16.37 3.12 -1.26
N PHE A 62 -17.24 4.10 -1.51
CA PHE A 62 -16.81 5.40 -2.01
C PHE A 62 -16.16 6.18 -0.87
N HIS A 63 -14.92 6.62 -1.09
CA HIS A 63 -14.20 7.50 -0.16
C HIS A 63 -14.01 8.89 -0.79
N PRO A 64 -14.44 9.97 -0.12
CA PRO A 64 -14.21 11.33 -0.58
C PRO A 64 -12.72 11.69 -0.48
N ILE A 65 -12.26 12.65 -1.30
CA ILE A 65 -10.83 13.01 -1.35
C ILE A 65 -10.32 13.54 0.00
N GLU A 66 -11.20 14.14 0.79
CA GLU A 66 -10.97 14.63 2.15
C GLU A 66 -10.45 13.55 3.09
N GLU A 67 -10.97 12.33 2.97
CA GLU A 67 -10.56 11.22 3.84
C GLU A 67 -9.10 10.83 3.57
N TYR A 68 -8.70 10.78 2.30
CA TYR A 68 -7.30 10.57 1.92
C TYR A 68 -6.41 11.73 2.39
N MET A 69 -6.85 12.96 2.13
CA MET A 69 -6.04 14.15 2.37
C MET A 69 -5.83 14.45 3.87
N LEU A 70 -6.72 13.98 4.75
CA LEU A 70 -6.52 13.99 6.19
C LEU A 70 -5.20 13.30 6.58
N HIS A 71 -5.02 12.06 6.11
CA HIS A 71 -3.83 11.26 6.41
C HIS A 71 -2.59 11.79 5.69
N VAL A 72 -2.75 12.34 4.49
CA VAL A 72 -1.66 13.02 3.79
C VAL A 72 -1.14 14.22 4.59
N GLU A 73 -2.04 15.07 5.08
CA GLU A 73 -1.67 16.25 5.88
C GLU A 73 -0.98 15.84 7.18
N GLU A 74 -1.52 14.84 7.90
CA GLU A 74 -0.91 14.32 9.13
C GLU A 74 0.54 13.86 8.89
N GLN A 75 0.78 13.13 7.79
CA GLN A 75 2.13 12.67 7.48
C GLN A 75 3.06 13.79 7.03
N PHE A 76 2.56 14.79 6.30
CA PHE A 76 3.35 16.00 6.02
C PHE A 76 3.75 16.73 7.30
N GLN A 77 2.86 16.81 8.29
CA GLN A 77 3.18 17.41 9.59
C GLN A 77 4.24 16.60 10.34
N HIS A 78 4.15 15.27 10.32
CA HIS A 78 5.19 14.41 10.90
C HIS A 78 6.55 14.57 10.21
N LEU A 79 6.55 14.70 8.89
CA LEU A 79 7.78 14.86 8.12
C LEU A 79 8.40 16.25 8.31
N ALA A 80 7.59 17.30 8.38
CA ALA A 80 8.03 18.68 8.60
C ALA A 80 8.80 18.86 9.93
N ARG A 81 8.58 17.97 10.90
CA ARG A 81 9.34 17.96 12.17
C ARG A 81 10.78 17.47 12.01
N ARG A 82 11.09 16.75 10.93
CA ARG A 82 12.40 16.11 10.70
C ARG A 82 13.13 16.71 9.50
N VAL A 83 12.38 17.16 8.50
CA VAL A 83 12.90 17.62 7.21
C VAL A 83 12.17 18.89 6.81
N HIS A 84 12.88 19.84 6.23
CA HIS A 84 12.25 21.01 5.62
C HIS A 84 11.45 20.58 4.39
N VAL A 85 10.15 20.90 4.39
CA VAL A 85 9.24 20.63 3.28
C VAL A 85 9.06 21.93 2.49
N ASP A 86 9.64 21.99 1.30
CA ASP A 86 9.55 23.16 0.41
C ASP A 86 8.15 23.29 -0.20
N LYS A 87 7.56 22.17 -0.60
CA LYS A 87 6.22 22.09 -1.19
C LYS A 87 5.58 20.75 -0.89
N LYS A 88 4.28 20.76 -0.57
CA LYS A 88 3.49 19.54 -0.36
C LYS A 88 3.08 18.92 -1.70
N ARG A 89 3.86 17.97 -2.19
CA ARG A 89 3.63 17.28 -3.47
C ARG A 89 2.86 15.99 -3.27
N VAL A 90 1.77 15.82 -4.03
CA VAL A 90 0.94 14.61 -4.03
C VAL A 90 0.89 14.01 -5.42
N TYR A 91 1.38 12.79 -5.59
CA TYR A 91 1.07 12.03 -6.80
C TYR A 91 -0.32 11.42 -6.67
N LEU A 92 -1.21 11.71 -7.62
CA LEU A 92 -2.58 11.23 -7.63
C LEU A 92 -2.77 10.25 -8.78
N ALA A 93 -2.95 8.97 -8.42
CA ALA A 93 -3.33 7.91 -9.35
C ALA A 93 -4.81 7.58 -9.16
N THR A 94 -5.61 7.74 -10.22
CA THR A 94 -7.05 7.53 -10.16
C THR A 94 -7.63 7.11 -11.51
N ASP A 95 -8.73 6.36 -11.46
CA ASP A 95 -9.57 6.01 -12.60
C ASP A 95 -10.72 7.01 -12.83
N ASP A 96 -10.84 8.06 -11.99
CA ASP A 96 -11.79 9.16 -12.14
C ASP A 96 -11.09 10.43 -12.67
N PRO A 97 -11.29 10.80 -13.95
CA PRO A 97 -10.62 11.96 -14.55
C PRO A 97 -11.08 13.32 -13.98
N SER A 98 -12.19 13.37 -13.23
CA SER A 98 -12.69 14.60 -12.61
C SER A 98 -11.98 14.93 -11.29
N LEU A 99 -11.42 13.92 -10.63
CA LEU A 99 -10.85 14.04 -9.29
C LEU A 99 -9.62 14.96 -9.24
N LEU A 100 -8.81 15.02 -10.30
CA LEU A 100 -7.65 15.90 -10.33
C LEU A 100 -8.04 17.38 -10.22
N GLN A 101 -9.12 17.79 -10.90
CA GLN A 101 -9.60 19.16 -10.84
C GLN A 101 -10.25 19.46 -9.48
N GLU A 102 -11.01 18.51 -8.93
CA GLU A 102 -11.58 18.59 -7.59
C GLU A 102 -10.48 18.80 -6.53
N ALA A 103 -9.44 17.96 -6.55
CA ALA A 103 -8.33 18.00 -5.61
C ALA A 103 -7.56 19.33 -5.67
N LYS A 104 -7.26 19.83 -6.88
CA LYS A 104 -6.61 21.14 -7.06
C LYS A 104 -7.45 22.31 -6.56
N THR A 105 -8.77 22.20 -6.67
CA THR A 105 -9.69 23.26 -6.21
C THR A 105 -9.80 23.28 -4.69
N LYS A 106 -9.91 22.10 -4.06
CA LYS A 106 -10.04 21.97 -2.60
C LYS A 106 -8.72 22.18 -1.84
N TYR A 107 -7.58 21.85 -2.46
CA TYR A 107 -6.27 21.88 -1.83
C TYR A 107 -5.26 22.72 -2.64
N PRO A 108 -5.44 24.06 -2.71
CA PRO A 108 -4.59 24.94 -3.53
C PRO A 108 -3.13 25.02 -3.05
N ASP A 109 -2.88 24.74 -1.77
CA ASP A 109 -1.52 24.75 -1.20
C ASP A 109 -0.66 23.55 -1.67
N TYR A 110 -1.33 22.50 -2.17
CA TYR A 110 -0.72 21.27 -2.63
C TYR A 110 -0.39 21.30 -4.12
N GLU A 111 0.71 20.64 -4.47
CA GLU A 111 1.10 20.40 -5.87
C GLU A 111 0.70 18.97 -6.26
N PHE A 112 -0.36 18.82 -7.06
CA PHE A 112 -0.81 17.52 -7.55
C PHE A 112 -0.09 17.14 -8.85
N ILE A 113 0.65 16.04 -8.79
CA ILE A 113 1.31 15.38 -9.92
C ILE A 113 0.41 14.24 -10.38
N SER A 114 -0.06 14.28 -11.62
CA SER A 114 -0.92 13.24 -12.18
C SER A 114 -0.90 13.34 -13.70
N ASP A 115 -1.00 12.22 -14.41
CA ASP A 115 -1.26 12.21 -15.85
C ASP A 115 -2.75 11.91 -16.08
N ASN A 116 -3.54 12.97 -16.30
CA ASN A 116 -4.98 12.81 -16.48
C ASN A 116 -5.34 11.95 -17.70
N SER A 117 -4.44 11.81 -18.69
CA SER A 117 -4.66 10.93 -19.84
C SER A 117 -4.66 9.45 -19.44
N ILE A 118 -3.89 9.09 -18.40
CA ILE A 118 -3.89 7.75 -17.81
C ILE A 118 -5.24 7.49 -17.13
N SER A 119 -5.76 8.45 -16.36
CA SER A 119 -7.07 8.36 -15.72
C SER A 119 -8.20 8.12 -16.73
N TRP A 120 -8.18 8.83 -17.87
CA TRP A 120 -9.13 8.59 -18.97
C TRP A 120 -8.99 7.19 -19.58
N SER A 121 -7.77 6.68 -19.73
CA SER A 121 -7.53 5.34 -20.29
C SER A 121 -7.95 4.19 -19.37
N ALA A 122 -7.97 4.42 -18.05
CA ALA A 122 -8.35 3.45 -17.03
C ALA A 122 -9.87 3.23 -16.92
N GLY A 123 -10.68 4.12 -17.53
CA GLY A 123 -12.13 4.00 -17.62
C GLY A 123 -12.57 2.71 -18.32
N LEU A 124 -13.78 2.22 -17.98
CA LEU A 124 -14.32 0.93 -18.41
C LEU A 124 -14.22 0.67 -19.93
N HIS A 125 -14.36 1.73 -20.74
CA HIS A 125 -14.35 1.62 -22.20
C HIS A 125 -12.98 1.33 -22.83
N ASN A 126 -11.87 1.74 -22.18
CA ASN A 126 -10.51 1.63 -22.74
C ASN A 126 -9.55 0.80 -21.89
N ARG A 127 -10.06 0.22 -20.79
CA ARG A 127 -9.28 -0.45 -19.75
C ARG A 127 -8.41 -1.61 -20.27
N TYR A 128 -8.91 -2.36 -21.25
CA TYR A 128 -8.25 -3.55 -21.81
C TYR A 128 -7.46 -3.22 -23.09
N THR A 129 -6.67 -2.15 -23.05
CA THR A 129 -5.78 -1.73 -24.13
C THR A 129 -4.33 -1.68 -23.66
N GLU A 130 -3.37 -1.79 -24.59
CA GLU A 130 -1.94 -1.65 -24.27
C GLU A 130 -1.65 -0.28 -23.64
N ASN A 131 -2.35 0.77 -24.08
CA ASN A 131 -2.18 2.12 -23.55
C ASN A 131 -2.61 2.21 -22.07
N SER A 132 -3.74 1.60 -21.72
CA SER A 132 -4.20 1.49 -20.33
C SER A 132 -3.26 0.62 -19.48
N LEU A 133 -2.73 -0.47 -20.05
CA LEU A 133 -1.73 -1.30 -19.37
C LEU A 133 -0.46 -0.51 -19.04
N ARG A 134 0.07 0.26 -19.99
CA ARG A 134 1.22 1.15 -19.76
C ARG A 134 0.90 2.19 -18.68
N GLY A 135 -0.28 2.79 -18.76
CA GLY A 135 -0.76 3.76 -17.78
C GLY A 135 -0.78 3.21 -16.35
N VAL A 136 -1.38 2.03 -16.13
CA VAL A 136 -1.42 1.42 -14.80
C VAL A 136 -0.04 0.99 -14.30
N ILE A 137 0.86 0.53 -15.18
CA ILE A 137 2.24 0.20 -14.77
C ILE A 137 2.98 1.47 -14.33
N LEU A 138 2.82 2.59 -15.05
CA LEU A 138 3.39 3.88 -14.66
C LEU A 138 2.82 4.36 -13.33
N ASP A 139 1.50 4.29 -13.14
CA ASP A 139 0.87 4.64 -11.87
C ASP A 139 1.40 3.79 -10.71
N ILE A 140 1.48 2.47 -10.87
CA ILE A 140 2.04 1.56 -9.85
C ILE A 140 3.50 1.91 -9.57
N HIS A 141 4.30 2.16 -10.61
CA HIS A 141 5.70 2.51 -10.46
C HIS A 141 5.85 3.77 -9.62
N PHE A 142 5.14 4.82 -9.98
CA PHE A 142 5.14 6.08 -9.24
C PHE A 142 4.59 5.87 -7.82
N LEU A 143 3.44 5.22 -7.64
CA LEU A 143 2.89 4.86 -6.32
C LEU A 143 3.80 3.98 -5.46
N SER A 144 4.79 3.30 -6.02
CA SER A 144 5.77 2.54 -5.24
C SER A 144 6.97 3.37 -4.78
N GLN A 145 7.32 4.43 -5.52
CA GLN A 145 8.47 5.30 -5.25
C GLN A 145 8.10 6.48 -4.34
N THR A 146 7.59 6.20 -3.14
CA THR A 146 6.96 7.20 -2.26
C THR A 146 7.50 7.08 -0.87
N ASP A 147 7.52 8.21 -0.15
CA ASP A 147 7.82 8.17 1.28
C ASP A 147 6.65 7.60 2.10
N PHE A 148 5.42 7.73 1.58
CA PHE A 148 4.21 7.22 2.22
C PHE A 148 3.04 7.10 1.23
N LEU A 149 2.28 6.00 1.36
CA LEU A 149 1.17 5.63 0.47
C LEU A 149 -0.18 5.71 1.19
N VAL A 150 -1.09 6.55 0.71
CA VAL A 150 -2.49 6.60 1.21
C VAL A 150 -3.42 6.02 0.15
N CYS A 151 -4.18 4.97 0.48
CA CYS A 151 -5.03 4.30 -0.49
C CYS A 151 -6.12 3.43 0.16
N THR A 152 -6.77 2.60 -0.65
CA THR A 152 -7.57 1.46 -0.21
C THR A 152 -6.87 0.15 -0.55
N PHE A 153 -6.62 -0.72 0.45
CA PHE A 153 -6.03 -2.03 0.23
C PHE A 153 -7.00 -3.07 -0.32
N SER A 154 -8.29 -2.77 -0.46
CA SER A 154 -9.18 -3.52 -1.36
C SER A 154 -8.76 -3.43 -2.84
N SER A 155 -7.99 -2.40 -3.22
CA SER A 155 -7.41 -2.22 -4.55
C SER A 155 -6.12 -3.02 -4.73
N GLN A 156 -6.11 -3.96 -5.69
CA GLN A 156 -4.89 -4.70 -6.05
C GLN A 156 -3.78 -3.76 -6.53
N VAL A 157 -4.13 -2.66 -7.22
CA VAL A 157 -3.17 -1.65 -7.69
C VAL A 157 -2.39 -1.07 -6.51
N CYS A 158 -3.08 -0.75 -5.42
CA CYS A 158 -2.39 -0.24 -4.23
C CYS A 158 -1.51 -1.31 -3.56
N ARG A 159 -2.01 -2.55 -3.45
CA ARG A 159 -1.22 -3.64 -2.84
C ARG A 159 0.05 -3.94 -3.62
N VAL A 160 -0.01 -3.94 -4.95
CA VAL A 160 1.18 -4.12 -5.81
C VAL A 160 2.16 -2.96 -5.64
N ALA A 161 1.70 -1.71 -5.59
CA ALA A 161 2.57 -0.56 -5.32
C ALA A 161 3.24 -0.66 -3.94
N TYR A 162 2.47 -1.02 -2.91
CA TYR A 162 2.95 -1.26 -1.56
C TYR A 162 3.98 -2.39 -1.47
N GLU A 163 3.79 -3.47 -2.23
CA GLU A 163 4.72 -4.58 -2.36
C GLU A 163 6.03 -4.12 -3.01
N ILE A 164 5.97 -3.44 -4.15
CA ILE A 164 7.17 -2.91 -4.82
C ILE A 164 7.93 -1.94 -3.92
N MET A 165 7.23 -1.10 -3.15
CA MET A 165 7.83 -0.16 -2.18
C MET A 165 8.73 -0.88 -1.16
N GLN A 166 8.40 -2.11 -0.75
CA GLN A 166 9.25 -2.89 0.17
C GLN A 166 10.62 -3.25 -0.43
N THR A 167 10.80 -3.18 -1.74
CA THR A 167 12.10 -3.42 -2.40
C THR A 167 12.99 -2.18 -2.44
N LEU A 168 12.42 -1.00 -2.21
CA LEU A 168 13.07 0.30 -2.37
C LEU A 168 13.61 0.83 -1.04
N HIS A 169 13.15 0.28 0.08
CA HIS A 169 13.56 0.66 1.43
C HIS A 169 13.97 -0.58 2.25
N PRO A 170 14.83 -0.43 3.27
CA PRO A 170 15.15 -1.53 4.19
C PRO A 170 13.92 -2.10 4.92
N ASP A 171 13.01 -1.21 5.32
CA ASP A 171 11.73 -1.56 5.91
C ASP A 171 10.69 -0.45 5.68
N ALA A 172 9.75 -0.67 4.76
CA ALA A 172 8.66 0.25 4.44
C ALA A 172 7.29 -0.33 4.84
N SER A 173 7.25 -1.29 5.77
CA SER A 173 6.01 -1.96 6.12
C SER A 173 4.99 -1.09 6.84
N SER A 174 5.42 0.09 7.31
CA SER A 174 4.58 1.08 8.00
C SER A 174 4.34 2.33 7.15
N PHE A 175 4.85 2.37 5.91
CA PHE A 175 4.79 3.56 5.05
C PHE A 175 3.49 3.61 4.26
N PHE A 176 2.38 3.31 4.93
CA PHE A 176 1.07 3.34 4.31
C PHE A 176 -0.02 3.72 5.31
N TYR A 177 -1.14 4.21 4.78
CA TYR A 177 -2.42 4.24 5.46
C TYR A 177 -3.49 3.73 4.50
N SER A 178 -4.21 2.69 4.92
CA SER A 178 -5.33 2.13 4.16
C SER A 178 -6.64 2.63 4.76
N LEU A 179 -7.57 3.10 3.93
CA LEU A 179 -8.90 3.54 4.39
C LEU A 179 -9.84 2.38 4.70
N ASP A 180 -9.51 1.17 4.25
CA ASP A 180 -10.36 0.00 4.37
C ASP A 180 -9.60 -1.21 4.95
N ASP A 181 -9.15 -2.12 4.09
CA ASP A 181 -8.59 -3.39 4.47
C ASP A 181 -7.19 -3.24 5.08
N ILE A 182 -6.81 -4.21 5.91
CA ILE A 182 -5.40 -4.48 6.20
C ILE A 182 -4.73 -5.12 4.97
N TYR A 183 -3.40 -5.21 4.93
CA TYR A 183 -2.73 -5.90 3.83
C TYR A 183 -3.16 -7.38 3.78
N TYR A 184 -3.51 -7.87 2.60
CA TYR A 184 -3.78 -9.28 2.33
C TYR A 184 -3.37 -9.68 0.91
N PHE A 185 -3.16 -10.98 0.72
CA PHE A 185 -2.94 -11.60 -0.57
C PHE A 185 -4.12 -12.52 -0.92
N GLY A 186 -4.65 -12.41 -2.14
CA GLY A 186 -5.79 -13.22 -2.57
C GLY A 186 -5.45 -14.71 -2.56
N GLY A 187 -6.24 -15.51 -1.82
CA GLY A 187 -5.97 -16.93 -1.64
C GLY A 187 -4.94 -17.27 -0.54
N GLN A 188 -4.58 -16.31 0.32
CA GLN A 188 -3.71 -16.57 1.47
C GLN A 188 -4.32 -17.56 2.47
N ASN A 189 -3.46 -18.22 3.24
CA ASN A 189 -3.87 -18.93 4.44
C ASN A 189 -4.44 -17.96 5.48
N ALA A 190 -5.15 -18.50 6.47
CA ALA A 190 -5.72 -17.71 7.56
C ALA A 190 -4.69 -16.76 8.21
N HIS A 191 -5.00 -15.47 8.19
CA HIS A 191 -4.22 -14.45 8.89
C HIS A 191 -4.55 -14.53 10.38
N ASN A 192 -3.58 -14.99 11.17
CA ASN A 192 -3.75 -15.16 12.59
C ASN A 192 -2.89 -14.18 13.39
N GLN A 193 -3.43 -13.80 14.55
CA GLN A 193 -2.75 -13.07 15.60
C GLN A 193 -2.84 -13.85 16.90
N ILE A 194 -2.03 -13.49 17.88
CA ILE A 194 -2.01 -14.07 19.22
C ILE A 194 -2.33 -12.98 20.22
N ALA A 195 -3.35 -13.19 21.06
CA ALA A 195 -3.64 -12.30 22.17
C ALA A 195 -2.46 -12.28 23.16
N ILE A 196 -2.03 -11.09 23.55
CA ILE A 196 -0.94 -10.87 24.52
C ILE A 196 -1.44 -10.28 25.84
N TYR A 197 -2.61 -9.61 25.82
CA TYR A 197 -3.25 -9.08 27.01
C TYR A 197 -4.71 -9.56 27.08
N PRO A 198 -5.25 -9.77 28.29
CA PRO A 198 -6.65 -10.13 28.44
C PRO A 198 -7.58 -8.98 28.02
N HIS A 199 -8.77 -9.32 27.59
CA HIS A 199 -9.83 -8.37 27.30
C HIS A 199 -11.17 -8.92 27.78
N GLN A 200 -11.82 -8.16 28.67
CA GLN A 200 -13.22 -8.36 29.01
C GLN A 200 -14.07 -7.48 28.09
N PRO A 201 -15.06 -8.05 27.37
CA PRO A 201 -16.01 -7.31 26.53
C PRO A 201 -16.72 -6.22 27.30
N ARG A 202 -16.81 -5.02 26.74
CA ARG A 202 -17.62 -3.94 27.34
C ARG A 202 -19.07 -3.99 26.90
N ASN A 203 -19.31 -4.50 25.70
CA ASN A 203 -20.62 -4.64 25.08
C ASN A 203 -20.72 -6.00 24.35
N SER A 204 -21.85 -6.26 23.68
CA SER A 204 -22.09 -7.50 22.94
C SER A 204 -21.33 -7.59 21.61
N GLU A 205 -20.72 -6.50 21.15
CA GLU A 205 -19.96 -6.45 19.91
C GLU A 205 -18.50 -6.88 20.13
N ASP A 206 -17.99 -6.74 21.35
CA ASP A 206 -16.64 -7.13 21.75
C ASP A 206 -16.49 -8.65 21.96
N ILE A 207 -15.30 -9.18 21.69
CA ILE A 207 -14.93 -10.57 22.02
C ILE A 207 -13.99 -10.66 23.23
N PRO A 208 -14.17 -11.65 24.11
CA PRO A 208 -13.24 -11.88 25.20
C PRO A 208 -11.92 -12.43 24.65
N LEU A 209 -10.82 -11.99 25.26
CA LEU A 209 -9.48 -12.47 24.96
C LEU A 209 -8.78 -12.94 26.24
N GLU A 210 -8.10 -14.08 26.15
CA GLU A 210 -7.08 -14.50 27.11
C GLU A 210 -5.70 -14.54 26.44
N PRO A 211 -4.60 -14.18 27.14
CA PRO A 211 -3.27 -14.31 26.58
C PRO A 211 -2.99 -15.73 26.05
N GLY A 212 -2.54 -15.81 24.79
CA GLY A 212 -2.33 -17.07 24.08
C GLY A 212 -3.45 -17.48 23.13
N ASP A 213 -4.63 -16.87 23.22
CA ASP A 213 -5.73 -17.14 22.28
C ASP A 213 -5.32 -16.78 20.84
N VAL A 214 -5.70 -17.63 19.89
CA VAL A 214 -5.46 -17.41 18.46
C VAL A 214 -6.64 -16.68 17.85
N ILE A 215 -6.38 -15.51 17.29
CA ILE A 215 -7.39 -14.62 16.71
C ILE A 215 -7.23 -14.61 15.20
N GLY A 216 -8.27 -15.02 14.47
CA GLY A 216 -8.34 -14.83 13.02
C GLY A 216 -8.76 -13.40 12.72
N VAL A 217 -7.84 -12.56 12.26
CA VAL A 217 -8.14 -11.15 11.98
C VAL A 217 -8.89 -11.03 10.66
N ALA A 218 -9.96 -10.24 10.66
CA ALA A 218 -10.71 -9.88 9.46
C ALA A 218 -10.29 -8.50 8.94
N GLY A 219 -10.03 -7.55 9.83
CA GLY A 219 -9.61 -6.19 9.48
C GLY A 219 -9.32 -5.32 10.69
N ASN A 220 -8.79 -4.12 10.43
CA ASN A 220 -8.60 -3.06 11.40
C ASN A 220 -9.57 -1.93 11.06
N HIS A 221 -10.27 -1.38 12.05
CA HIS A 221 -11.21 -0.27 11.83
C HIS A 221 -10.53 1.10 11.92
N TRP A 222 -9.24 1.14 12.25
CA TRP A 222 -8.43 2.34 12.37
C TRP A 222 -8.89 3.32 13.47
N ASP A 223 -9.69 2.84 14.42
CA ASP A 223 -10.22 3.55 15.58
C ASP A 223 -9.67 3.02 16.92
N GLY A 224 -8.67 2.13 16.86
CA GLY A 224 -8.10 1.41 18.00
C GLY A 224 -8.67 0.01 18.21
N TYR A 225 -9.71 -0.38 17.45
CA TYR A 225 -10.28 -1.72 17.44
C TYR A 225 -10.06 -2.44 16.10
N SER A 226 -9.95 -3.75 16.20
CA SER A 226 -9.92 -4.68 15.08
C SER A 226 -11.10 -5.63 15.18
N LYS A 227 -11.52 -6.19 14.05
CA LYS A 227 -12.55 -7.23 13.99
C LYS A 227 -11.93 -8.57 13.66
N GLY A 228 -12.42 -9.63 14.30
CA GLY A 228 -11.92 -10.98 14.06
C GLY A 228 -12.66 -12.04 14.85
N ILE A 229 -12.19 -13.28 14.73
CA ILE A 229 -12.74 -14.44 15.41
C ILE A 229 -11.76 -14.97 16.45
N ASN A 230 -12.17 -15.07 17.71
CA ASN A 230 -11.44 -15.85 18.71
C ASN A 230 -11.67 -17.34 18.39
N ARG A 231 -10.64 -18.02 17.89
CA ARG A 231 -10.77 -19.41 17.40
C ARG A 231 -11.04 -20.42 18.51
N LYS A 232 -10.63 -20.13 19.74
CA LYS A 232 -10.89 -20.99 20.90
C LYS A 232 -12.37 -21.01 21.26
N LEU A 233 -13.03 -19.86 21.13
CA LEU A 233 -14.43 -19.67 21.53
C LEU A 233 -15.41 -19.71 20.35
N GLY A 234 -14.92 -19.64 19.11
CA GLY A 234 -15.74 -19.54 17.91
C GLY A 234 -16.56 -18.25 17.82
N ARG A 235 -16.17 -17.19 18.56
CA ARG A 235 -16.89 -15.92 18.62
C ARG A 235 -16.22 -14.85 17.77
N THR A 236 -17.03 -14.15 16.98
CA THR A 236 -16.60 -13.04 16.13
C THR A 236 -17.05 -11.71 16.73
N GLY A 237 -16.19 -10.71 16.70
CA GLY A 237 -16.50 -9.37 17.17
C GLY A 237 -15.25 -8.49 17.23
N LEU A 238 -15.35 -7.39 17.98
CA LEU A 238 -14.33 -6.38 18.11
C LEU A 238 -13.37 -6.69 19.25
N TYR A 239 -12.12 -6.25 19.10
CA TYR A 239 -11.13 -6.29 20.16
C TYR A 239 -10.12 -5.16 19.98
N PRO A 240 -9.51 -4.62 21.06
CA PRO A 240 -8.51 -3.57 20.94
C PRO A 240 -7.26 -4.06 20.20
N SER A 241 -6.86 -3.37 19.13
CA SER A 241 -5.79 -3.80 18.21
C SER A 241 -4.43 -3.92 18.90
N TYR A 242 -4.17 -3.15 19.95
CA TYR A 242 -2.90 -3.19 20.69
C TYR A 242 -2.74 -4.43 21.59
N LYS A 243 -3.80 -5.23 21.78
CA LYS A 243 -3.81 -6.40 22.67
C LYS A 243 -3.39 -7.70 22.01
N VAL A 244 -2.97 -7.64 20.75
CA VAL A 244 -2.58 -8.80 19.96
C VAL A 244 -1.20 -8.57 19.34
N LYS A 245 -0.55 -9.66 18.96
CA LYS A 245 0.66 -9.65 18.13
C LYS A 245 0.46 -10.52 16.89
N GLU A 246 1.13 -10.17 15.80
CA GLU A 246 1.12 -10.97 14.58
C GLU A 246 1.66 -12.39 14.80
N LYS A 247 0.94 -13.41 14.32
CA LYS A 247 1.45 -14.79 14.30
C LYS A 247 2.21 -15.01 13.00
N ILE A 248 3.54 -15.04 13.09
CA ILE A 248 4.39 -15.31 11.93
C ILE A 248 4.36 -16.82 11.63
N GLU A 249 3.77 -17.18 10.51
CA GLU A 249 3.81 -18.56 10.00
C GLU A 249 5.10 -18.79 9.21
N THR A 250 5.73 -19.94 9.40
CA THR A 250 6.96 -20.34 8.69
C THR A 250 6.72 -21.63 7.92
N VAL A 251 7.23 -21.70 6.69
CA VAL A 251 7.20 -22.90 5.85
C VAL A 251 8.63 -23.23 5.42
N LYS A 252 8.96 -24.52 5.38
CA LYS A 252 10.28 -24.98 4.93
C LYS A 252 10.35 -24.94 3.40
N TYR A 253 10.95 -23.88 2.86
CA TYR A 253 11.26 -23.77 1.42
C TYR A 253 12.61 -24.41 1.07
N PRO A 254 12.84 -24.79 -0.20
CA PRO A 254 14.18 -25.12 -0.69
C PRO A 254 15.13 -23.92 -0.55
N THR A 255 16.38 -24.17 -0.15
CA THR A 255 17.40 -23.12 0.09
C THR A 255 18.37 -22.91 -1.07
N TYR A 256 18.29 -23.73 -2.12
CA TYR A 256 19.07 -23.63 -3.37
C TYR A 256 20.59 -23.36 -3.19
N PRO A 257 21.34 -24.18 -2.42
CA PRO A 257 22.78 -23.96 -2.16
C PRO A 257 23.66 -23.98 -3.42
N GLU A 258 23.17 -24.55 -4.52
CA GLU A 258 23.82 -24.54 -5.83
C GLU A 258 23.95 -23.13 -6.44
N ALA A 259 23.05 -22.20 -6.11
CA ALA A 259 23.12 -20.82 -6.61
C ALA A 259 24.38 -20.09 -6.10
N ASP A 260 24.78 -20.32 -4.85
CA ASP A 260 25.98 -19.73 -4.26
C ASP A 260 27.26 -20.22 -4.94
N LYS A 261 27.27 -21.49 -5.36
CA LYS A 261 28.41 -22.09 -6.07
C LYS A 261 28.59 -21.45 -7.45
N LEU A 262 27.49 -21.17 -8.15
CA LEU A 262 27.52 -20.50 -9.46
C LEU A 262 28.06 -19.07 -9.34
N LEU A 263 27.60 -18.30 -8.35
CA LEU A 263 28.08 -16.93 -8.09
C LEU A 263 29.59 -16.88 -7.81
N ASN A 264 30.10 -17.86 -7.05
CA ASN A 264 31.53 -17.94 -6.73
C ASN A 264 32.39 -18.41 -7.91
N SER A 265 31.82 -19.19 -8.84
CA SER A 265 32.51 -19.61 -10.07
C SER A 265 32.63 -18.50 -11.11
N GLN A 266 31.68 -17.56 -11.17
CA GLN A 266 31.71 -16.41 -12.10
C GLN A 266 32.65 -15.28 -11.64
N LYS A 267 33.11 -15.31 -10.39
CA LYS A 267 34.06 -14.33 -9.83
C LYS A 267 35.54 -14.75 -9.97
N LYS A 268 35.80 -15.94 -10.52
CA LYS A 268 37.14 -16.42 -10.89
C LYS A 268 37.34 -16.21 -12.39
#